data_AF-A0AAW5SJU8-F1
#
_entry.id   AF-A0AAW5SJU8-F1
#
_cell.length_a   1.000
_cell.length_b   1.000
_cell.length_c   1.000
_cell.angle_alpha   90.00
_cell.angle_beta   90.00
_cell.angle_gamma   90.00
#
_symmetry.space_group_name_H-M   'P 1'
#
loop_
_entity.id
_entity.type
_entity.pdbx_description
1 polymer ?
#
loop_
_entity_poly.entity_id
_entity_poly.type
_entity_poly.pdbx_seq_one_letter_code
_entity_poly.pdbx_strand_id
1 'polypeptide(L)'
;MAIESHPQADRHVISARQAARILRRDVRTIRRMIESGALQGGATAGPKQKRWYVYVDQLPPASSEQPTPSATGSDEVADLKAQIVTLQETNRLLSASHALTLAAMEDYKAGAEGFRIAAEGYRQAALKYQSAAEGFHGALEHQRDALAQFTTPGHLGDTAG
;
A
#
# COMPACT_ATOMS: atom_id res chain seq x y z
N MET A 1 -3.19 26.46 44.32
CA MET A 1 -3.49 25.43 43.30
C MET A 1 -2.38 25.43 42.26
N ALA A 2 -2.02 24.26 41.73
CA ALA A 2 -0.88 24.08 40.84
C ALA A 2 -1.14 24.69 39.46
N ILE A 3 -0.26 25.59 39.02
CA ILE A 3 -0.28 26.15 37.67
C ILE A 3 0.21 25.04 36.73
N GLU A 4 -0.60 24.65 35.74
CA GLU A 4 -0.19 23.66 34.75
C GLU A 4 1.00 24.19 33.94
N SER A 5 2.06 23.38 33.85
CA SER A 5 3.30 23.73 33.15
C SER A 5 3.25 23.35 31.66
N HIS A 6 2.35 22.43 31.29
CA HIS A 6 2.16 21.92 29.94
C HIS A 6 0.66 21.90 29.59
N PRO A 7 0.28 22.37 28.39
CA PRO A 7 -1.12 22.34 27.97
C PRO A 7 -1.61 20.90 27.79
N GLN A 8 -2.84 20.60 28.22
CA GLN A 8 -3.49 19.32 27.97
C GLN A 8 -3.66 19.10 26.46
N ALA A 9 -3.15 17.96 25.94
CA ALA A 9 -3.09 17.68 24.51
C ALA A 9 -4.47 17.63 23.81
N ASP A 10 -5.53 17.38 24.58
CA ASP A 10 -6.90 17.23 24.07
C ASP A 10 -7.73 18.53 24.14
N ARG A 11 -7.14 19.63 24.65
CA ARG A 11 -7.85 20.90 24.81
C ARG A 11 -7.17 22.02 24.05
N HIS A 12 -7.95 22.71 23.24
CA HIS A 12 -7.47 23.87 22.49
C HIS A 12 -7.11 25.02 23.43
N VAL A 13 -5.89 25.55 23.29
CA VAL A 13 -5.36 26.65 24.11
C VAL A 13 -5.15 27.91 23.29
N ILE A 14 -5.32 29.07 23.92
CA ILE A 14 -4.95 30.36 23.34
C ILE A 14 -4.03 31.15 24.26
N SER A 15 -3.31 32.12 23.71
CA SER A 15 -2.42 32.98 24.49
C SER A 15 -3.19 33.89 25.44
N ALA A 16 -2.60 34.22 26.60
CA ALA A 16 -3.21 35.15 27.57
C ALA A 16 -3.48 36.54 26.98
N ARG A 17 -2.72 36.97 25.98
CA ARG A 17 -2.96 38.24 25.26
C ARG A 17 -4.23 38.20 24.42
N GLN A 18 -4.49 37.06 23.80
CA GLN A 18 -5.72 36.83 23.03
C GLN A 18 -6.92 36.66 23.95
N ALA A 19 -6.76 35.93 25.07
CA ALA A 19 -7.77 35.82 26.11
C ALA A 19 -8.15 37.19 26.71
N ALA A 20 -7.16 38.06 26.97
CA ALA A 20 -7.37 39.42 27.44
C ALA A 20 -8.23 40.26 26.49
N ARG A 21 -7.99 40.11 25.18
CA ARG A 21 -8.77 40.79 24.13
C ARG A 21 -10.22 40.31 24.11
N ILE A 22 -10.45 38.99 24.24
CA ILE A 22 -11.79 38.39 24.23
C ILE A 22 -12.58 38.82 25.48
N LEU A 23 -11.96 38.76 26.65
CA LEU A 23 -12.59 39.11 27.93
C LEU A 23 -12.68 40.62 28.19
N ARG A 24 -12.16 41.46 27.27
CA ARG A 24 -12.00 42.92 27.44
C ARG A 24 -11.37 43.29 28.78
N ARG A 25 -10.37 42.50 29.20
CA ARG A 25 -9.64 42.68 30.48
C ARG A 25 -8.15 42.84 30.20
N ASP A 26 -7.45 43.49 31.11
CA ASP A 26 -6.00 43.61 31.03
C ASP A 26 -5.30 42.25 31.19
N VAL A 27 -4.16 42.06 30.51
CA VAL A 27 -3.36 40.82 30.56
C VAL A 27 -2.92 40.48 31.98
N ARG A 28 -2.65 41.50 32.82
CA ARG A 28 -2.33 41.32 34.25
C ARG A 28 -3.52 40.79 35.05
N THR A 29 -4.73 41.19 34.67
CA THR A 29 -5.97 40.67 35.26
C THR A 29 -6.18 39.21 34.85
N ILE A 30 -5.96 38.85 33.58
CA ILE A 30 -6.02 37.46 33.13
C ILE A 30 -5.00 36.59 33.86
N ARG A 31 -3.77 37.08 34.03
CA ARG A 31 -2.73 36.38 34.79
C ARG A 31 -3.15 36.14 36.24
N ARG A 32 -3.68 37.16 36.92
CA ARG A 32 -4.23 37.02 38.28
C ARG A 32 -5.37 36.02 38.33
N MET A 33 -6.23 35.96 37.31
CA MET A 33 -7.34 35.01 37.24
C MET A 33 -6.85 33.57 37.02
N ILE A 34 -5.77 33.36 36.28
CA ILE A 34 -5.12 32.03 36.16
C ILE A 34 -4.48 31.64 37.49
N GLU A 35 -3.75 32.56 38.12
CA GLU A 35 -3.08 32.34 39.41
C GLU A 35 -4.08 32.11 40.56
N SER A 36 -5.24 32.77 40.54
CA SER A 36 -6.31 32.59 41.50
C SER A 36 -7.23 31.39 41.21
N GLY A 37 -7.02 30.70 40.08
CA GLY A 37 -7.85 29.56 39.65
C GLY A 37 -9.24 29.94 39.11
N ALA A 38 -9.50 31.22 38.85
CA ALA A 38 -10.75 31.68 38.24
C ALA A 38 -10.82 31.40 36.72
N LEU A 39 -9.68 31.15 36.08
CA LEU A 39 -9.59 30.68 34.69
C LEU A 39 -8.68 29.45 34.65
N GLN A 40 -9.11 28.37 34.00
CA GLN A 40 -8.24 27.23 33.77
C GLN A 40 -7.22 27.58 32.70
N GLY A 41 -5.95 27.52 33.07
CA GLY A 41 -4.83 27.89 32.22
C GLY A 41 -3.51 27.61 32.91
N GLY A 42 -2.43 27.80 32.17
CA GLY A 42 -1.08 27.49 32.64
C GLY A 42 -0.05 28.47 32.13
N ALA A 43 1.20 28.23 32.55
CA ALA A 43 2.34 29.02 32.12
C ALA A 43 3.43 28.10 31.61
N THR A 44 3.67 28.13 30.31
CA THR A 44 4.80 27.42 29.70
C THR A 44 6.08 28.23 29.92
N ALA A 45 7.15 27.58 30.36
CA ALA A 45 8.47 28.20 30.48
C ALA A 45 9.03 28.47 29.08
N GLY A 46 8.98 29.73 28.64
CA GLY A 46 9.64 30.17 27.41
C GLY A 46 11.12 30.49 27.65
N PRO A 47 11.94 30.53 26.58
CA PRO A 47 13.39 30.72 26.67
C PRO A 47 13.83 32.08 27.24
N LYS A 48 12.97 33.11 27.22
CA LYS A 48 13.24 34.43 27.82
C LYS A 48 12.20 34.88 28.84
N GLN A 49 10.94 34.45 28.72
CA GLN A 49 9.84 34.80 29.65
C GLN A 49 8.76 33.70 29.66
N LYS A 50 8.05 33.58 30.79
CA LYS A 50 6.90 32.68 30.96
C LYS A 50 5.76 33.09 30.01
N ARG A 51 5.30 32.16 29.16
CA ARG A 51 4.17 32.37 28.25
C ARG A 51 2.91 31.79 28.87
N TRP A 52 1.95 32.65 29.13
CA TRP A 52 0.68 32.30 29.76
C TRP A 52 -0.35 31.87 28.71
N TYR A 53 -1.07 30.79 28.98
CA TYR A 53 -2.13 30.26 28.11
C TYR A 53 -3.42 29.98 28.91
N VAL A 54 -4.55 30.03 28.22
CA VAL A 54 -5.91 29.79 28.75
C VAL A 54 -6.63 28.81 27.82
N TYR A 55 -7.41 27.90 28.37
CA TYR A 55 -8.22 26.98 27.57
C TYR A 55 -9.44 27.70 26.97
N VAL A 56 -9.77 27.36 25.72
CA VAL A 56 -10.82 28.06 24.94
C VAL A 56 -12.22 27.88 25.53
N ASP A 57 -12.49 26.76 26.18
CA ASP A 57 -13.79 26.43 26.79
C ASP A 57 -14.13 27.29 28.02
N GLN A 58 -13.14 27.94 28.64
CA GLN A 58 -13.32 28.80 29.82
C GLN A 58 -13.57 30.27 29.47
N LEU A 59 -13.43 30.62 28.19
CA LEU A 59 -13.74 31.96 27.71
C LEU A 59 -15.24 32.00 27.41
N PRO A 60 -15.93 33.12 27.65
CA PRO A 60 -17.27 33.29 27.10
C PRO A 60 -17.14 32.98 25.60
N PRO A 61 -18.01 32.10 25.03
CA PRO A 61 -18.00 31.89 23.60
C PRO A 61 -18.06 33.29 23.01
N ALA A 62 -16.97 33.71 22.35
CA ALA A 62 -16.83 35.07 21.85
C ALA A 62 -18.16 35.38 21.20
N SER A 63 -18.93 36.32 21.78
CA SER A 63 -20.36 36.50 21.51
C SER A 63 -20.56 36.11 20.08
N SER A 64 -21.14 34.93 19.87
CA SER A 64 -21.51 34.60 18.54
C SER A 64 -22.62 35.63 18.27
N GLU A 65 -22.25 36.78 17.71
CA GLU A 65 -22.56 36.93 16.30
C GLU A 65 -22.36 35.53 15.75
N GLN A 66 -23.44 34.73 15.77
CA GLN A 66 -23.58 33.68 14.79
C GLN A 66 -23.03 34.36 13.56
N PRO A 67 -21.93 33.89 12.96
CA PRO A 67 -21.67 34.34 11.62
C PRO A 67 -23.01 34.05 10.96
N THR A 68 -23.77 35.09 10.63
CA THR A 68 -24.78 35.00 9.60
C THR A 68 -24.03 34.20 8.57
N PRO A 69 -24.41 32.93 8.31
CA PRO A 69 -23.56 32.01 7.58
C PRO A 69 -23.22 32.79 6.34
N SER A 70 -21.98 33.29 6.26
CA SER A 70 -21.57 34.08 5.13
C SER A 70 -21.67 33.02 4.06
N ALA A 71 -22.65 33.15 3.14
CA ALA A 71 -23.05 32.05 2.25
C ALA A 71 -21.79 31.33 1.71
N THR A 72 -20.77 32.14 1.41
CA THR A 72 -19.37 31.79 1.16
C THR A 72 -18.76 30.67 2.01
N GLY A 73 -18.77 30.71 3.34
CA GLY A 73 -18.15 29.68 4.18
C GLY A 73 -18.96 28.38 4.26
N SER A 74 -20.28 28.45 4.10
CA SER A 74 -21.13 27.26 3.98
C SER A 74 -20.96 26.59 2.61
N ASP A 75 -20.82 27.40 1.56
CA ASP A 75 -20.59 26.97 0.19
C ASP A 75 -19.20 26.33 0.05
N GLU A 76 -18.15 26.93 0.63
CA GLU A 76 -16.81 26.34 0.67
C GLU A 76 -16.77 24.98 1.39
N VAL A 77 -17.50 24.83 2.50
CA VAL A 77 -17.60 23.55 3.21
C VAL A 77 -18.37 22.52 2.38
N ALA A 78 -19.39 22.92 1.63
CA ALA A 78 -20.11 22.04 0.72
C ALA A 78 -19.21 21.60 -0.45
N ASP A 79 -18.45 22.51 -1.04
CA ASP A 79 -17.49 22.23 -2.11
C ASP A 79 -16.37 21.29 -1.66
N LEU A 80 -15.81 21.50 -0.46
CA LEU A 80 -14.80 20.62 0.11
C LEU A 80 -15.35 19.22 0.38
N LYS A 81 -16.59 19.10 0.87
CA LYS A 81 -17.26 17.79 1.04
C LYS A 81 -17.48 17.11 -0.30
N ALA A 82 -17.92 17.84 -1.32
CA ALA A 82 -18.06 17.30 -2.66
C ALA A 82 -16.71 16.79 -3.21
N GLN A 83 -15.64 17.57 -3.04
CA GLN A 83 -14.28 17.15 -3.41
C GLN A 83 -13.82 15.89 -2.66
N ILE A 84 -14.09 15.78 -1.35
CA ILE A 84 -13.74 14.58 -0.58
C ILE A 84 -14.48 13.36 -1.13
N VAL A 85 -15.77 13.46 -1.42
CA VAL A 85 -16.55 12.37 -2.01
C VAL A 85 -15.98 11.98 -3.38
N THR A 86 -15.65 12.97 -4.22
CA THR A 86 -15.00 12.72 -5.51
C THR A 86 -13.64 12.01 -5.33
N LEU A 87 -12.80 12.46 -4.40
CA LEU A 87 -11.51 11.86 -4.11
C LEU A 87 -11.62 10.44 -3.53
N GLN A 88 -12.65 10.17 -2.73
CA GLN A 88 -12.91 8.83 -2.21
C GLN A 88 -13.32 7.89 -3.35
N GLU A 89 -14.15 8.37 -4.28
CA GLU A 89 -14.57 7.56 -5.42
C GLU A 89 -13.41 7.32 -6.40
N THR A 90 -12.57 8.32 -6.68
CA THR A 90 -11.38 8.11 -7.52
C THR A 90 -10.40 7.13 -6.87
N ASN A 91 -10.18 7.20 -5.56
CA ASN A 91 -9.34 6.23 -4.84
C ASN A 91 -9.93 4.81 -4.90
N ARG A 92 -11.26 4.69 -4.78
CA ARG A 92 -11.95 3.40 -4.93
C ARG A 92 -11.74 2.82 -6.33
N LEU A 93 -11.93 3.63 -7.37
CA LEU A 93 -11.74 3.22 -8.77
C LEU A 93 -10.27 2.85 -9.06
N LEU A 94 -9.32 3.62 -8.54
CA LEU A 94 -7.89 3.34 -8.70
C LEU A 94 -7.51 2.02 -8.02
N SER A 95 -8.03 1.77 -6.81
CA SER A 95 -7.79 0.52 -6.09
C SER A 95 -8.38 -0.68 -6.85
N ALA A 96 -9.57 -0.54 -7.42
CA ALA A 96 -10.19 -1.58 -8.25
C ALA A 96 -9.39 -1.83 -9.53
N SER A 97 -8.91 -0.78 -10.20
CA SER A 97 -8.04 -0.90 -11.37
C SER A 97 -6.72 -1.62 -11.03
N HIS A 98 -6.10 -1.27 -9.90
CA HIS A 98 -4.89 -1.93 -9.45
C HIS A 98 -5.12 -3.44 -9.18
N ALA A 99 -6.22 -3.79 -8.52
CA ALA A 99 -6.59 -5.19 -8.31
C ALA A 99 -6.75 -5.96 -9.62
N LEU A 100 -7.38 -5.34 -10.63
CA LEU A 100 -7.52 -5.94 -11.96
C LEU A 100 -6.16 -6.15 -12.65
N THR A 101 -5.24 -5.19 -12.54
CA THR A 101 -3.90 -5.35 -13.12
C THR A 101 -3.10 -6.47 -12.47
N LEU A 102 -3.22 -6.65 -11.15
CA LEU A 102 -2.57 -7.74 -10.44
C LEU A 102 -3.14 -9.11 -10.86
N ALA A 103 -4.47 -9.23 -10.94
CA ALA A 103 -5.11 -10.45 -11.42
C ALA A 103 -4.67 -10.80 -12.86
N ALA A 104 -4.65 -9.82 -13.76
CA ALA A 104 -4.18 -10.03 -15.13
C ALA A 104 -2.70 -10.46 -15.19
N MET A 105 -1.85 -9.95 -14.29
CA MET A 105 -0.45 -10.39 -14.18
C MET A 105 -0.32 -11.83 -13.68
N GLU A 106 -1.18 -12.26 -12.76
CA GLU A 106 -1.22 -13.63 -12.27
C GLU A 106 -1.66 -14.59 -13.39
N ASP A 107 -2.72 -14.25 -14.13
CA ASP A 107 -3.18 -15.01 -15.28
C ASP A 107 -2.09 -15.13 -16.35
N TYR A 108 -1.39 -14.02 -16.63
CA TYR A 108 -0.28 -14.03 -17.57
C TYR A 108 0.85 -14.97 -17.13
N LYS A 109 1.23 -14.95 -15.84
CA LYS A 109 2.25 -15.86 -15.29
C LYS A 109 1.81 -17.31 -15.38
N ALA A 110 0.55 -17.60 -15.05
CA ALA A 110 0.01 -18.95 -15.17
C ALA A 110 0.02 -19.45 -16.62
N GLY A 111 -0.34 -18.58 -17.57
CA GLY A 111 -0.25 -18.89 -19.00
C GLY A 111 1.19 -19.13 -19.47
N ALA A 112 2.13 -18.27 -19.08
CA ALA A 112 3.54 -18.41 -19.40
C ALA A 112 4.14 -19.72 -18.86
N GLU A 113 3.77 -20.09 -17.64
CA GLU A 113 4.17 -21.36 -17.04
C GLU A 113 3.58 -22.57 -17.78
N GLY A 114 2.31 -22.49 -18.18
CA GLY A 114 1.70 -23.49 -19.06
C GLY A 114 2.45 -23.69 -20.37
N PHE A 115 2.89 -22.60 -21.02
CA PHE A 115 3.72 -22.68 -22.22
C PHE A 115 5.09 -23.32 -21.95
N ARG A 116 5.72 -22.99 -20.81
CA ARG A 116 7.00 -23.61 -20.42
C ARG A 116 6.88 -25.12 -20.27
N ILE A 117 5.85 -25.58 -19.55
CA ILE A 117 5.57 -27.01 -19.35
C ILE A 117 5.29 -27.70 -20.70
N ALA A 118 4.49 -27.07 -21.57
CA ALA A 118 4.21 -27.62 -22.89
C ALA A 118 5.50 -27.76 -23.73
N ALA A 119 6.36 -26.73 -23.74
CA ALA A 119 7.63 -26.77 -24.45
C ALA A 119 8.56 -27.87 -23.92
N GLU A 120 8.59 -28.10 -22.60
CA GLU A 120 9.31 -29.20 -21.99
C GLU A 120 8.74 -30.57 -22.41
N GLY A 121 7.42 -30.70 -22.45
CA GLY A 121 6.74 -31.90 -22.95
C GLY A 121 7.12 -32.21 -24.40
N TYR A 122 7.12 -31.20 -25.29
CA TYR A 122 7.55 -31.36 -26.67
C TYR A 122 9.03 -31.78 -26.79
N ARG A 123 9.91 -31.18 -25.97
CA ARG A 123 11.33 -31.55 -25.94
C ARG A 123 11.51 -33.01 -25.52
N GLN A 124 10.80 -33.45 -24.49
CA GLN A 124 10.85 -34.85 -24.05
C GLN A 124 10.30 -35.81 -25.11
N ALA A 125 9.21 -35.45 -25.79
CA ALA A 125 8.67 -36.24 -26.89
C ALA A 125 9.69 -36.38 -28.03
N ALA A 126 10.35 -35.29 -28.43
CA ALA A 126 11.39 -35.30 -29.45
C ALA A 126 12.56 -36.23 -29.08
N LEU A 127 13.02 -36.21 -27.83
CA LEU A 127 14.06 -37.13 -27.35
C LEU A 127 13.63 -38.60 -27.44
N LYS A 128 12.38 -38.91 -27.08
CA LYS A 128 11.84 -40.28 -27.22
C LYS A 128 11.82 -40.72 -28.69
N TYR A 129 11.37 -39.86 -29.60
CA TYR A 129 11.41 -40.16 -31.03
C TYR A 129 12.82 -40.42 -31.54
N GLN A 130 13.79 -39.61 -31.11
CA GLN A 130 15.19 -39.83 -31.47
C GLN A 130 15.69 -41.20 -30.98
N SER A 131 15.46 -41.53 -29.71
CA SER A 131 15.88 -42.83 -29.15
C SER A 131 15.20 -44.01 -29.86
N ALA A 132 13.93 -43.86 -30.26
CA ALA A 132 13.23 -44.88 -31.01
C ALA A 132 13.81 -45.04 -32.42
N ALA A 133 14.14 -43.93 -33.10
CA ALA A 133 14.78 -43.94 -34.41
C ALA A 133 16.16 -44.63 -34.37
N GLU A 134 16.96 -44.36 -33.34
CA GLU A 134 18.24 -45.04 -33.10
C GLU A 134 18.04 -46.55 -32.88
N GLY A 135 17.04 -46.94 -32.08
CA GLY A 135 16.69 -48.35 -31.88
C GLY A 135 16.25 -49.05 -33.18
N PHE A 136 15.44 -48.39 -34.02
CA PHE A 136 15.07 -48.91 -35.33
C PHE A 136 16.27 -49.05 -36.25
N HIS A 137 17.18 -48.09 -36.23
CA HIS A 137 18.41 -48.15 -37.02
C HIS A 137 19.26 -49.37 -36.64
N GLY A 138 19.49 -49.59 -35.34
CA GLY A 138 20.22 -50.77 -34.85
C GLY A 138 19.52 -52.08 -35.21
N ALA A 139 18.19 -52.13 -35.16
CA ALA A 139 17.44 -53.32 -35.60
C ALA A 139 17.63 -53.61 -37.10
N LEU A 140 17.65 -52.58 -37.94
CA LEU A 140 17.92 -52.72 -39.37
C LEU A 140 19.35 -53.18 -39.65
N GLU A 141 20.34 -52.68 -38.90
CA GLU A 141 21.73 -53.15 -38.98
C GLU A 141 21.83 -54.64 -38.62
N HIS A 142 21.25 -55.07 -37.50
CA HIS A 142 21.21 -56.48 -37.12
C HIS A 142 20.52 -57.36 -38.16
N GLN A 143 19.41 -56.90 -38.74
CA GLN A 143 18.72 -57.65 -39.79
C GLN A 143 19.58 -57.76 -41.05
N ARG A 144 20.29 -56.69 -41.43
CA ARG A 144 21.21 -56.69 -42.56
C ARG A 144 22.36 -57.67 -42.34
N ASP A 145 22.95 -57.68 -41.14
CA ASP A 145 24.03 -58.61 -40.78
C ASP A 145 23.55 -60.06 -40.82
N ALA A 146 22.36 -60.33 -40.27
CA ALA A 146 21.75 -61.66 -40.34
C ALA A 146 21.52 -62.10 -41.80
N LEU A 147 20.98 -61.24 -42.65
CA LEU A 147 20.81 -61.53 -44.08
C LEU A 147 22.16 -61.72 -44.79
N ALA A 148 23.19 -60.97 -44.42
CA ALA A 148 24.53 -61.16 -44.96
C ALA A 148 25.09 -62.55 -44.61
N GLN A 149 24.87 -63.03 -43.38
CA GLN A 149 25.24 -64.39 -42.95
C GLN A 149 24.48 -65.47 -43.74
N PHE A 150 23.20 -65.26 -44.08
CA PHE A 150 22.43 -66.19 -44.91
C PHE A 150 22.81 -66.16 -46.39
N THR A 151 23.31 -65.03 -46.89
CA THR A 151 23.64 -64.84 -48.31
C THR A 151 25.12 -65.06 -48.64
N THR A 152 26.01 -65.15 -47.65
CA THR A 152 27.36 -65.69 -47.84
C THR A 152 27.27 -67.22 -47.85
N PRO A 153 27.46 -67.91 -48.99
CA PRO A 153 27.51 -69.36 -49.02
C PRO A 153 28.86 -69.77 -48.42
N GLY A 154 28.84 -70.02 -47.12
CA GLY A 154 30.03 -70.26 -46.32
C GLY A 154 29.70 -71.13 -45.12
N HIS A 155 29.10 -72.28 -45.37
CA HIS A 155 29.21 -73.44 -44.49
C HIS A 155 30.69 -73.89 -44.48
N LEU A 156 31.57 -73.09 -43.86
CA LEU A 156 33.02 -73.35 -43.73
C LEU A 156 33.33 -74.41 -42.66
N GLY A 157 32.30 -75.12 -42.19
CA GLY A 157 32.43 -76.23 -41.23
C GLY A 157 32.05 -77.60 -41.79
N ASP A 158 31.53 -77.69 -43.02
CA ASP A 158 30.93 -78.94 -43.55
C ASP A 158 31.69 -79.55 -44.74
N THR A 159 32.93 -79.09 -44.97
CA THR A 159 33.85 -79.70 -45.96
C THR A 159 35.10 -80.33 -45.32
N ALA A 160 35.09 -80.51 -43.99
CA ALA A 160 36.12 -81.23 -43.25
C ALA A 160 35.48 -82.38 -42.44
N GLY A 161 34.96 -83.38 -43.16
CA GLY A 161 34.48 -84.65 -42.63
C GLY A 161 34.72 -85.75 -43.65
#